data_AF-A0A2A2VNB9-F1
#
_entry.id   AF-A0A2A2VNB9-F1
#
_cell.length_a   1.000
_cell.length_b   1.000
_cell.length_c   1.000
_cell.angle_alpha   90.00
_cell.angle_beta   90.00
_cell.angle_gamma   90.00
#
_symmetry.space_group_name_H-M   'P 1'
#
loop_
_entity.id
_entity.type
_entity.pdbx_description
1 polymer ?
#
loop_
_entity_poly.entity_id
_entity_poly.type
_entity_poly.pdbx_seq_one_letter_code
_entity_poly.pdbx_strand_id
1 'polypeptide(L)'
;MTSEVIAEFKGLFMTQVKEAESLPEHGHYSDPDDDQDEESATPEIAEVDATPTIALQKIGFNDFVSRLTLCAEVYGDLVFARTKDKRIDRHLRNLQMIKAVQTYGFLMHLRSNGCSDKDFREILKLTESFVLRRHVCRERSNDTEALFARLCANSPKSPVKPTEAAYRELCPTDEKFRSDFADAHFSANLIDRARYCLEKIEMSKHGAHDELQVLGSDDVHVEHIMPQKIKTKKAKDEFGDWVSYLGTNSESAHSRYVDRIGNLTLFAGPLNIGASNNPFGRKKSAYKDSAIKLTQDLVKLSNFKFSNIDARSKSLSEIAVLLWPRP
;
A
#
# COMPACT_ATOMS: atom_id res chain seq x y z
N MET A 1 -2.00 -4.25 -24.37
CA MET A 1 -1.13 -4.75 -23.28
C MET A 1 -0.01 -5.67 -23.75
N THR A 2 -0.20 -6.96 -24.10
CA THR A 2 0.95 -7.83 -24.47
C THR A 2 1.68 -7.41 -25.76
N SER A 3 0.95 -6.89 -26.75
CA SER A 3 1.56 -6.41 -28.01
C SER A 3 2.39 -5.13 -27.84
N GLU A 4 1.97 -4.22 -26.94
CA GLU A 4 2.67 -2.95 -26.67
C GLU A 4 3.98 -3.20 -25.92
N VAL A 5 3.96 -4.07 -24.91
CA VAL A 5 5.16 -4.43 -24.14
C VAL A 5 6.25 -5.05 -25.03
N ILE A 6 5.85 -5.89 -26.00
CA ILE A 6 6.80 -6.48 -26.96
C ILE A 6 7.39 -5.39 -27.86
N ALA A 7 6.58 -4.46 -28.34
CA ALA A 7 7.05 -3.36 -29.18
C ALA A 7 7.98 -2.41 -28.43
N GLU A 8 7.63 -2.01 -27.21
CA GLU A 8 8.46 -1.18 -26.33
C GLU A 8 9.78 -1.86 -25.99
N PHE A 9 9.75 -3.15 -25.66
CA PHE A 9 10.97 -3.92 -25.37
C PHE A 9 11.86 -4.03 -26.61
N LYS A 10 11.30 -4.28 -27.80
CA LYS A 10 12.05 -4.28 -29.06
C LYS A 10 12.72 -2.92 -29.30
N GLY A 11 11.98 -1.83 -29.14
CA GLY A 11 12.53 -0.48 -29.26
C GLY A 11 13.67 -0.22 -28.27
N LEU A 12 13.49 -0.60 -27.00
CA LEU A 12 14.52 -0.49 -25.97
C LEU A 12 15.78 -1.28 -26.32
N PHE A 13 15.61 -2.51 -26.81
CA PHE A 13 16.71 -3.36 -27.23
C PHE A 13 17.47 -2.76 -28.42
N MET A 14 16.77 -2.34 -29.46
CA MET A 14 17.37 -1.77 -30.67
C MET A 14 18.14 -0.47 -30.38
N THR A 15 17.62 0.35 -29.45
CA THR A 15 18.25 1.63 -29.10
C THR A 15 19.42 1.51 -28.11
N GLN A 16 19.39 0.55 -27.18
CA GLN A 16 20.38 0.45 -26.10
C GLN A 16 21.47 -0.60 -26.28
N VAL A 17 21.29 -1.59 -27.15
CA VAL A 17 22.26 -2.68 -27.34
C VAL A 17 23.15 -2.36 -28.54
N LYS A 18 24.48 -2.35 -28.34
CA LYS A 18 25.44 -2.06 -29.43
C LYS A 18 25.31 -3.06 -30.58
N GLU A 19 25.17 -4.33 -30.25
CA GLU A 19 25.07 -5.43 -31.21
C GLU A 19 23.77 -5.38 -32.03
N ALA A 20 22.75 -4.65 -31.58
CA ALA A 20 21.49 -4.52 -32.32
C ALA A 20 21.67 -3.77 -33.64
N GLU A 21 22.70 -2.93 -33.80
CA GLU A 21 23.04 -2.25 -35.06
C GLU A 21 23.30 -3.24 -36.21
N SER A 22 23.67 -4.48 -35.90
CA SER A 22 23.90 -5.53 -36.90
C SER A 22 22.63 -6.25 -37.37
N LEU A 23 21.48 -5.95 -36.77
CA LEU A 23 20.21 -6.62 -37.09
C LEU A 23 19.52 -5.96 -38.29
N PRO A 24 18.93 -6.75 -39.22
CA PRO A 24 18.25 -6.22 -40.41
C PRO A 24 17.12 -5.24 -40.08
N GLU A 25 16.45 -5.44 -38.94
CA GLU A 25 15.30 -4.65 -38.52
C GLU A 25 15.68 -3.34 -37.81
N HIS A 26 16.97 -3.11 -37.49
CA HIS A 26 17.41 -1.95 -36.68
C HIS A 26 17.06 -0.61 -37.32
N GLY A 27 17.09 -0.50 -38.65
CA GLY A 27 16.76 0.72 -39.38
C GLY A 27 15.35 1.26 -39.11
N HIS A 28 14.42 0.38 -38.71
CA HIS A 28 13.06 0.76 -38.33
C HIS A 28 12.97 1.39 -36.92
N TYR A 29 14.08 1.45 -36.18
CA TYR A 29 14.14 1.89 -34.79
C TYR A 29 15.23 2.95 -34.50
N SER A 30 16.04 3.32 -35.50
CA SER A 30 16.95 4.49 -35.44
C SER A 30 16.15 5.80 -35.59
N ASP A 31 16.63 6.89 -34.97
CA ASP A 31 15.94 8.19 -34.82
C ASP A 31 15.21 8.71 -36.08
N PRO A 32 14.09 9.45 -35.92
CA PRO A 32 13.28 9.99 -37.02
C PRO A 32 13.92 11.16 -37.80
N ASP A 33 15.17 11.50 -37.53
CA ASP A 33 15.90 12.61 -38.17
C ASP A 33 16.77 12.16 -39.37
N ASP A 34 16.78 10.86 -39.71
CA ASP A 34 17.62 10.30 -40.79
C ASP A 34 16.83 9.86 -42.04
N ASP A 35 15.57 10.30 -42.19
CA ASP A 35 14.81 10.16 -43.44
C ASP A 35 15.24 11.23 -44.45
N GLN A 36 16.43 11.07 -45.04
CA GLN A 36 16.66 11.56 -46.41
C GLN A 36 16.41 10.40 -47.38
N ASP A 37 15.25 10.52 -48.03
CA ASP A 37 14.89 9.90 -49.30
C ASP A 37 14.84 8.36 -49.32
N GLU A 38 13.68 7.79 -48.97
CA GLU A 38 13.08 6.74 -49.81
C GLU A 38 11.54 6.71 -49.66
N GLU A 39 10.85 7.13 -50.72
CA GLU A 39 9.40 7.00 -50.88
C GLU A 39 8.95 5.53 -50.75
N SER A 40 8.20 5.18 -49.70
CA SER A 40 7.02 4.31 -49.87
C SER A 40 6.07 4.29 -48.64
N ALA A 41 4.84 4.70 -48.92
CA ALA A 41 3.55 4.32 -48.32
C ALA A 41 3.43 4.15 -46.78
N THR A 42 2.77 5.13 -46.17
CA THR A 42 2.23 5.15 -44.80
C THR A 42 1.27 3.99 -44.48
N PRO A 43 1.16 3.63 -43.19
CA PRO A 43 -0.11 3.86 -42.51
C PRO A 43 0.06 4.64 -41.19
N GLU A 44 -0.90 5.51 -40.92
CA GLU A 44 -1.00 6.37 -39.74
C GLU A 44 -0.79 5.60 -38.42
N ILE A 45 0.18 6.04 -37.61
CA ILE A 45 0.25 5.71 -36.18
C ILE A 45 0.22 7.04 -35.42
N ALA A 46 -0.75 7.16 -34.53
CA ALA A 46 -1.04 8.33 -33.74
C ALA A 46 0.17 8.79 -32.91
N GLU A 47 0.37 10.12 -32.86
CA GLU A 47 1.35 10.81 -32.02
C GLU A 47 1.27 10.34 -30.56
N VAL A 48 2.31 9.64 -30.11
CA VAL A 48 2.54 9.36 -28.68
C VAL A 48 3.57 10.36 -28.18
N ASP A 49 3.13 11.14 -27.20
CA ASP A 49 3.85 12.20 -26.49
C ASP A 49 5.31 11.80 -26.17
N ALA A 50 6.25 12.56 -26.74
CA ALA A 50 7.68 12.29 -26.67
C ALA A 50 8.18 12.41 -25.22
N THR A 51 8.52 11.27 -24.62
CA THR A 51 9.29 11.26 -23.36
C THR A 51 10.73 11.68 -23.68
N PRO A 52 11.41 12.50 -22.85
CA PRO A 52 12.74 12.99 -23.21
C PRO A 52 13.73 11.84 -23.32
N THR A 53 14.26 11.64 -24.53
CA THR A 53 15.30 10.65 -24.83
C THR A 53 16.58 11.06 -24.12
N ILE A 54 16.78 10.58 -22.89
CA ILE A 54 18.12 10.57 -22.29
C ILE A 54 18.94 9.65 -23.19
N ALA A 55 19.96 10.19 -23.86
CA ALA A 55 20.89 9.41 -24.66
C ALA A 55 21.55 8.34 -23.78
N LEU A 56 20.94 7.15 -23.76
CA LEU A 56 21.40 6.03 -22.97
C LEU A 56 22.61 5.46 -23.70
N GLN A 57 23.77 5.57 -23.06
CA GLN A 57 25.01 5.00 -23.56
C GLN A 57 24.78 3.54 -23.94
N LYS A 58 24.95 3.20 -25.22
CA LYS A 58 24.76 1.83 -25.69
C LYS A 58 25.65 0.87 -24.89
N ILE A 59 25.09 -0.26 -24.46
CA ILE A 59 25.77 -1.29 -23.69
C ILE A 59 25.91 -2.57 -24.51
N GLY A 60 26.82 -3.46 -24.11
CA GLY A 60 26.91 -4.77 -24.75
C GLY A 60 25.69 -5.62 -24.44
N PHE A 61 25.35 -6.55 -25.33
CA PHE A 61 24.22 -7.47 -25.17
C PHE A 61 24.29 -8.23 -23.83
N ASN A 62 25.47 -8.71 -23.46
CA ASN A 62 25.68 -9.39 -22.17
C ASN A 62 25.38 -8.49 -20.98
N ASP A 63 25.75 -7.21 -21.04
CA ASP A 63 25.47 -6.23 -19.98
C ASP A 63 23.97 -5.92 -19.91
N PHE A 64 23.31 -5.82 -21.08
CA PHE A 64 21.86 -5.62 -21.16
C PHE A 64 21.09 -6.77 -20.53
N VAL A 65 21.41 -8.01 -20.91
CA VAL A 65 20.80 -9.22 -20.34
C VAL A 65 21.08 -9.31 -18.84
N SER A 66 22.32 -9.04 -18.41
CA SER A 66 22.68 -9.05 -16.99
C SER A 66 21.87 -8.04 -16.17
N ARG A 67 21.66 -6.83 -16.70
CA ARG A 67 20.81 -5.81 -16.08
C ARG A 67 19.35 -6.25 -16.02
N LEU A 68 18.83 -6.85 -17.09
CA LEU A 68 17.46 -7.34 -17.13
C LEU A 68 17.22 -8.45 -16.10
N THR A 69 18.15 -9.41 -16.00
CA THR A 69 18.11 -10.47 -14.99
C THR A 69 18.14 -9.89 -13.58
N LEU A 70 19.04 -8.94 -13.31
CA LEU A 70 19.11 -8.26 -12.00
C LEU A 70 17.79 -7.56 -11.65
N CYS A 71 17.22 -6.79 -12.58
CA CYS A 71 15.94 -6.12 -12.36
C CYS A 71 14.80 -7.12 -12.08
N ALA A 72 14.76 -8.25 -12.80
CA ALA A 72 13.75 -9.29 -12.59
C ALA A 72 13.88 -9.96 -11.21
N GLU A 73 15.09 -10.28 -10.77
CA GLU A 73 15.36 -10.82 -9.44
C GLU A 73 14.95 -9.84 -8.34
N VAL A 74 15.39 -8.59 -8.46
CA VAL A 74 15.04 -7.51 -7.53
C VAL A 74 13.53 -7.31 -7.48
N TYR A 75 12.84 -7.28 -8.62
CA TYR A 75 11.39 -7.14 -8.66
C TYR A 75 10.69 -8.31 -7.96
N GLY A 76 11.17 -9.54 -8.18
CA GLY A 76 10.70 -10.72 -7.45
C GLY A 76 10.85 -10.57 -5.94
N ASP A 77 12.02 -10.12 -5.48
CA ASP A 77 12.28 -9.89 -4.05
C ASP A 77 11.34 -8.82 -3.45
N LEU A 78 11.05 -7.75 -4.20
CA LEU A 78 10.12 -6.70 -3.78
C LEU A 78 8.68 -7.19 -3.70
N VAL A 79 8.22 -7.90 -4.74
CA VAL A 79 6.84 -8.40 -4.84
C VAL A 79 6.56 -9.50 -3.83
N PHE A 80 7.53 -10.36 -3.53
CA PHE A 80 7.35 -11.46 -2.58
C PHE A 80 7.86 -11.17 -1.17
N ALA A 81 8.51 -10.01 -0.95
CA ALA A 81 9.16 -9.65 0.31
C ALA A 81 10.17 -10.73 0.77
N ARG A 82 11.14 -11.05 -0.09
CA ARG A 82 12.14 -12.13 0.10
C ARG A 82 13.59 -11.66 -0.02
N THR A 83 13.87 -10.44 0.42
CA THR A 83 15.18 -9.78 0.31
C THR A 83 16.27 -10.34 1.25
N LYS A 84 15.95 -11.34 2.07
CA LYS A 84 16.78 -11.92 3.15
C LYS A 84 17.01 -10.97 4.35
N ASP A 85 16.79 -9.67 4.20
CA ASP A 85 16.74 -8.70 5.31
C ASP A 85 15.31 -8.62 5.86
N LYS A 86 15.09 -9.20 7.05
CA LYS A 86 13.79 -9.21 7.73
C LYS A 86 13.21 -7.82 7.98
N ARG A 87 14.04 -6.77 8.11
CA ARG A 87 13.57 -5.39 8.28
C ARG A 87 13.01 -4.84 6.98
N ILE A 88 13.71 -5.07 5.86
CA ILE A 88 13.23 -4.69 4.53
C ILE A 88 11.95 -5.48 4.20
N ASP A 89 11.96 -6.80 4.41
CA ASP A 89 10.80 -7.66 4.14
C ASP A 89 9.57 -7.25 4.97
N ARG A 90 9.76 -6.73 6.18
CA ARG A 90 8.68 -6.14 6.99
C ARG A 90 8.07 -4.92 6.29
N HIS A 91 8.90 -4.01 5.81
CA HIS A 91 8.42 -2.83 5.10
C HIS A 91 7.74 -3.17 3.76
N LEU A 92 8.27 -4.15 3.02
CA LEU A 92 7.65 -4.62 1.78
C LEU A 92 6.27 -5.24 2.04
N ARG A 93 6.12 -6.04 3.10
CA ARG A 93 4.81 -6.55 3.54
C ARG A 93 3.84 -5.43 3.92
N ASN A 94 4.32 -4.37 4.57
CA ASN A 94 3.49 -3.20 4.86
C ASN A 94 3.00 -2.53 3.55
N LEU A 95 3.89 -2.33 2.58
CA LEU A 95 3.51 -1.78 1.27
C LEU A 95 2.49 -2.65 0.52
N GLN A 96 2.62 -3.98 0.61
CA GLN A 96 1.61 -4.91 0.08
C GLN A 96 0.25 -4.72 0.76
N MET A 97 0.21 -4.65 2.09
CA MET A 97 -1.03 -4.41 2.86
C MET A 97 -1.66 -3.03 2.55
N ILE A 98 -0.84 -2.00 2.32
CA ILE A 98 -1.30 -0.67 1.89
C ILE A 98 -1.88 -0.69 0.46
N LYS A 99 -1.47 -1.69 -0.34
CA LYS A 99 -1.68 -1.83 -1.79
C LYS A 99 -0.91 -0.80 -2.60
N ALA A 100 0.38 -0.66 -2.32
CA ALA A 100 1.29 0.34 -2.90
C ALA A 100 2.10 -0.18 -4.12
N VAL A 101 1.47 -0.93 -5.01
CA VAL A 101 2.15 -1.61 -6.15
C VAL A 101 2.85 -0.61 -7.09
N GLN A 102 2.31 0.60 -7.23
CA GLN A 102 2.89 1.68 -8.04
C GLN A 102 4.30 2.11 -7.58
N THR A 103 4.69 1.77 -6.36
CA THR A 103 6.02 2.10 -5.82
C THR A 103 7.13 1.20 -6.37
N TYR A 104 6.78 0.01 -6.89
CA TYR A 104 7.77 -1.04 -7.18
C TYR A 104 8.74 -0.66 -8.29
N GLY A 105 8.32 0.12 -9.29
CA GLY A 105 9.24 0.62 -10.31
C GLY A 105 10.37 1.48 -9.73
N PHE A 106 10.01 2.42 -8.85
CA PHE A 106 10.97 3.28 -8.16
C PHE A 106 11.87 2.49 -7.19
N LEU A 107 11.29 1.59 -6.39
CA LEU A 107 12.06 0.76 -5.46
C LEU A 107 13.02 -0.18 -6.18
N MET A 108 12.60 -0.76 -7.31
CA MET A 108 13.44 -1.58 -8.18
C MET A 108 14.58 -0.76 -8.77
N HIS A 109 14.30 0.46 -9.27
CA HIS A 109 15.32 1.37 -9.76
C HIS A 109 16.38 1.64 -8.70
N LEU A 110 15.99 1.99 -7.47
CA LEU A 110 16.94 2.22 -6.38
C LEU A 110 17.79 0.98 -6.08
N ARG A 111 17.15 -0.17 -5.93
CA ARG A 111 17.83 -1.39 -5.50
C ARG A 111 18.77 -1.95 -6.55
N SER A 112 18.39 -1.89 -7.82
CA SER A 112 19.19 -2.39 -8.95
C SER A 112 20.38 -1.48 -9.28
N ASN A 113 20.36 -0.21 -8.82
CA ASN A 113 21.40 0.78 -9.12
C ASN A 113 22.24 1.19 -7.89
N GLY A 114 22.36 0.29 -6.90
CA GLY A 114 23.34 0.42 -5.82
C GLY A 114 22.94 1.33 -4.66
N CYS A 115 21.63 1.49 -4.40
CA CYS A 115 21.15 2.12 -3.17
C CYS A 115 21.56 1.32 -1.93
N SER A 116 22.09 2.02 -0.91
CA SER A 116 22.51 1.39 0.34
C SER A 116 21.32 0.81 1.10
N ASP A 117 21.49 -0.28 1.85
CA ASP A 117 20.42 -0.85 2.68
C ASP A 117 19.86 0.15 3.69
N LYS A 118 20.71 1.07 4.17
CA LYS A 118 20.31 2.13 5.10
C LYS A 118 19.34 3.10 4.43
N ASP A 119 19.71 3.63 3.28
CA ASP A 119 18.87 4.59 2.55
C ASP A 119 17.61 3.92 2.02
N PHE A 120 17.71 2.67 1.55
CA PHE A 120 16.56 1.91 1.08
C PHE A 120 15.52 1.70 2.18
N ARG A 121 15.94 1.36 3.40
CA ARG A 121 15.01 1.26 4.55
C ARG A 121 14.36 2.59 4.90
N GLU A 122 15.10 3.69 4.82
CA GLU A 122 14.53 5.02 5.07
C GLU A 122 13.49 5.40 4.00
N ILE A 123 13.79 5.14 2.73
CA ILE A 123 12.86 5.33 1.62
C ILE A 123 11.60 4.49 1.80
N LEU A 124 11.73 3.23 2.19
CA LEU A 124 10.57 2.35 2.44
C LEU A 124 9.68 2.92 3.55
N LYS A 125 10.27 3.37 4.67
CA LYS A 125 9.54 4.01 5.78
C LYS A 125 8.83 5.30 5.34
N LEU A 126 9.50 6.16 4.58
CA LEU A 126 8.90 7.37 4.00
C LEU A 126 7.74 7.03 3.07
N THR A 127 7.92 5.99 2.24
CA THR A 127 6.95 5.54 1.23
C THR A 127 5.70 4.95 1.89
N GLU A 128 5.85 4.18 2.98
CA GLU A 128 4.72 3.70 3.79
C GLU A 128 3.83 4.85 4.28
N SER A 129 4.43 5.89 4.85
CA SER A 129 3.70 7.07 5.36
C SER A 129 3.02 7.82 4.21
N PHE A 130 3.78 8.15 3.17
CA PHE A 130 3.30 8.92 2.03
C PHE A 130 2.12 8.25 1.32
N VAL A 131 2.27 6.97 0.96
CA VAL A 131 1.24 6.24 0.21
C VAL A 131 0.01 5.97 1.06
N LEU A 132 0.16 5.60 2.34
CA LEU A 132 -1.00 5.43 3.22
C LEU A 132 -1.81 6.73 3.32
N ARG A 133 -1.14 7.87 3.53
CA ARG A 133 -1.81 9.17 3.65
C ARG A 133 -2.55 9.54 2.37
N ARG A 134 -1.91 9.41 1.20
CA ARG A 134 -2.58 9.66 -0.09
C ARG A 134 -3.78 8.74 -0.31
N HIS A 135 -3.66 7.45 0.00
CA HIS A 135 -4.76 6.49 -0.15
C HIS A 135 -5.95 6.80 0.78
N VAL A 136 -5.69 7.11 2.06
CA VAL A 136 -6.74 7.47 3.03
C VAL A 136 -7.42 8.79 2.63
N CYS A 137 -6.63 9.78 2.21
CA CYS A 137 -7.12 11.09 1.79
C CYS A 137 -7.74 11.11 0.38
N ARG A 138 -7.75 9.97 -0.32
CA ARG A 138 -8.30 9.78 -1.67
C ARG A 138 -7.68 10.71 -2.70
N GLU A 139 -6.38 10.94 -2.58
CA GLU A 139 -5.60 11.71 -3.54
C GLU A 139 -5.50 10.98 -4.89
N ARG A 140 -5.32 11.73 -5.97
CA ARG A 140 -5.27 11.17 -7.34
C ARG A 140 -4.05 10.25 -7.54
N SER A 141 -4.28 9.10 -8.17
CA SER A 141 -3.21 8.12 -8.45
C SER A 141 -2.23 8.60 -9.52
N ASN A 142 -2.70 9.30 -10.57
CA ASN A 142 -1.86 9.74 -11.69
C ASN A 142 -0.69 10.63 -11.22
N ASP A 143 -0.94 11.58 -10.30
CA ASP A 143 0.11 12.44 -9.74
C ASP A 143 1.18 11.62 -8.99
N THR A 144 0.78 10.49 -8.43
CA THR A 144 1.65 9.58 -7.65
C THR A 144 2.57 8.78 -8.59
N GLU A 145 2.04 8.31 -9.72
CA GLU A 145 2.84 7.59 -10.73
C GLU A 145 3.84 8.52 -11.42
N ALA A 146 3.39 9.72 -11.83
CA ALA A 146 4.27 10.74 -12.39
C ALA A 146 5.37 11.17 -11.41
N LEU A 147 5.07 11.24 -10.11
CA LEU A 147 6.06 11.46 -9.06
C LEU A 147 7.13 10.36 -9.03
N PHE A 148 6.75 9.09 -9.05
CA PHE A 148 7.73 7.99 -9.02
C PHE A 148 8.61 7.96 -10.26
N ALA A 149 8.06 8.26 -11.44
CA ALA A 149 8.84 8.40 -12.66
C ALA A 149 9.90 9.53 -12.53
N ARG A 150 9.50 10.70 -12.04
CA ARG A 150 10.45 11.81 -11.76
C ARG A 150 11.51 11.43 -10.73
N LEU A 151 11.16 10.65 -9.72
CA LEU A 151 12.10 10.23 -8.69
C LEU A 151 13.20 9.30 -9.23
N CYS A 152 12.90 8.50 -10.26
CA CYS A 152 13.89 7.66 -10.96
C CYS A 152 14.98 8.46 -11.71
N ALA A 153 14.79 9.77 -11.94
CA ALA A 153 15.82 10.62 -12.51
C ALA A 153 16.90 11.02 -11.48
N ASN A 154 16.65 10.85 -10.18
CA ASN A 154 17.60 11.19 -9.14
C ASN A 154 18.66 10.09 -8.95
N SER A 155 19.81 10.48 -8.39
CA SER A 155 20.87 9.52 -8.08
C SER A 155 20.42 8.46 -7.06
N PRO A 156 20.52 7.16 -7.39
CA PRO A 156 20.16 6.08 -6.48
C PRO A 156 21.13 5.92 -5.30
N LYS A 157 22.28 6.59 -5.33
CA LYS A 157 23.28 6.57 -4.24
C LYS A 157 22.96 7.52 -3.09
N SER A 158 22.10 8.53 -3.34
CA SER A 158 21.67 9.50 -2.31
C SER A 158 20.17 9.85 -2.46
N PRO A 159 19.25 8.87 -2.41
CA PRO A 159 17.86 9.07 -2.83
C PRO A 159 16.98 9.73 -1.76
N VAL A 160 17.40 9.74 -0.49
CA VAL A 160 16.56 10.11 0.65
C VAL A 160 16.07 11.56 0.58
N LYS A 161 16.98 12.54 0.47
CA LYS A 161 16.61 13.96 0.48
C LYS A 161 15.70 14.36 -0.70
N PRO A 162 15.99 13.98 -1.96
CA PRO A 162 15.09 14.26 -3.08
C PRO A 162 13.70 13.63 -2.89
N THR A 163 13.65 12.40 -2.39
CA THR A 163 12.39 11.71 -2.12
C THR A 163 11.57 12.40 -1.04
N GLU A 164 12.21 12.77 0.06
CA GLU A 164 11.58 13.50 1.16
C GLU A 164 10.98 14.83 0.68
N ALA A 165 11.74 15.61 -0.10
CA ALA A 165 11.26 16.87 -0.66
C ALA A 165 10.05 16.67 -1.59
N ALA A 166 10.13 15.69 -2.50
CA ALA A 166 9.05 15.43 -3.45
C ALA A 166 7.80 14.86 -2.76
N TYR A 167 7.95 14.01 -1.75
CA TYR A 167 6.83 13.55 -0.93
C TYR A 167 6.22 14.70 -0.14
N ARG A 168 7.02 15.61 0.41
CA ARG A 168 6.54 16.78 1.16
C ARG A 168 5.62 17.66 0.32
N GLU A 169 5.86 17.82 -0.98
CA GLU A 169 4.97 18.59 -1.88
C GLU A 169 3.59 17.96 -2.04
N LEU A 170 3.54 16.63 -2.21
CA LEU A 170 2.32 15.91 -2.58
C LEU A 170 1.64 15.19 -1.40
N CYS A 171 2.19 15.28 -0.20
CA CYS A 171 1.63 14.63 0.98
C CYS A 171 0.48 15.46 1.58
N PRO A 172 -0.68 14.85 1.86
CA PRO A 172 -1.77 15.53 2.56
C PRO A 172 -1.34 16.13 3.90
N THR A 173 -1.94 17.25 4.31
CA THR A 173 -1.70 17.86 5.63
C THR A 173 -2.18 16.96 6.77
N ASP A 174 -1.66 17.18 7.97
CA ASP A 174 -2.05 16.41 9.16
C ASP A 174 -3.53 16.58 9.49
N GLU A 175 -4.09 17.76 9.26
CA GLU A 175 -5.52 18.04 9.48
C GLU A 175 -6.39 17.22 8.53
N LYS A 176 -6.05 17.22 7.23
CA LYS A 176 -6.77 16.44 6.22
C LYS A 176 -6.65 14.94 6.51
N PHE A 177 -5.44 14.45 6.77
CA PHE A 177 -5.22 13.05 7.08
C PHE A 177 -5.96 12.60 8.34
N ARG A 178 -5.93 13.40 9.40
CA ARG A 178 -6.65 13.12 10.66
C ARG A 178 -8.16 13.01 10.45
N SER A 179 -8.74 13.95 9.70
CA SER A 179 -10.18 13.95 9.38
C SER A 179 -10.53 12.72 8.53
N ASP A 180 -9.84 12.53 7.41
CA ASP A 180 -10.14 11.46 6.46
C ASP A 180 -9.87 10.07 7.05
N PHE A 181 -8.86 9.91 7.92
CA PHE A 181 -8.59 8.65 8.61
C PHE A 181 -9.72 8.28 9.59
N ALA A 182 -10.26 9.26 10.32
CA ALA A 182 -11.40 9.01 11.19
C ALA A 182 -12.63 8.57 10.39
N ASP A 183 -12.85 9.14 9.21
CA ASP A 183 -13.99 8.87 8.34
C ASP A 183 -13.76 7.74 7.32
N ALA A 184 -12.56 7.15 7.28
CA ALA A 184 -12.19 6.14 6.30
C ALA A 184 -13.00 4.84 6.44
N HIS A 185 -13.43 4.30 5.30
CA HIS A 185 -14.06 2.98 5.17
C HIS A 185 -13.06 1.97 4.63
N PHE A 186 -12.76 0.96 5.43
CA PHE A 186 -11.90 -0.16 5.08
C PHE A 186 -12.78 -1.36 4.72
N SER A 187 -13.35 -1.31 3.51
CA SER A 187 -14.16 -2.40 2.96
C SER A 187 -13.35 -3.70 2.81
N ALA A 188 -14.00 -4.80 2.39
CA ALA A 188 -13.32 -6.07 2.17
C ALA A 188 -12.06 -5.96 1.29
N ASN A 189 -12.08 -5.12 0.26
CA ASN A 189 -10.92 -4.89 -0.60
C ASN A 189 -9.80 -4.07 0.06
N LEU A 190 -10.04 -3.44 1.20
CA LEU A 190 -9.09 -2.61 1.93
C LEU A 190 -8.81 -3.17 3.34
N ILE A 191 -9.22 -4.40 3.63
CA ILE A 191 -9.11 -4.98 4.97
C ILE A 191 -7.65 -5.16 5.40
N ASP A 192 -6.75 -5.47 4.47
CA ASP A 192 -5.31 -5.55 4.75
C ASP A 192 -4.72 -4.17 5.10
N ARG A 193 -5.27 -3.10 4.52
CA ARG A 193 -4.88 -1.74 4.89
C ARG A 193 -5.36 -1.39 6.30
N ALA A 194 -6.58 -1.80 6.67
CA ALA A 194 -7.05 -1.68 8.05
C ALA A 194 -6.15 -2.47 9.00
N ARG A 195 -5.78 -3.70 8.63
CA ARG A 195 -4.86 -4.54 9.39
C ARG A 195 -3.54 -3.82 9.63
N TYR A 196 -2.89 -3.32 8.58
CA TYR A 196 -1.64 -2.56 8.69
C TYR A 196 -1.79 -1.39 9.67
N CYS A 197 -2.86 -0.60 9.55
CA CYS A 197 -3.10 0.51 10.46
C CYS A 197 -3.24 0.05 11.92
N LEU A 198 -4.01 -1.01 12.16
CA LEU A 198 -4.22 -1.54 13.50
C LEU A 198 -2.96 -2.17 14.09
N GLU A 199 -2.14 -2.86 13.30
CA GLU A 199 -0.86 -3.42 13.74
C GLU A 199 0.10 -2.32 14.19
N LYS A 200 0.22 -1.23 13.42
CA LYS A 200 1.10 -0.10 13.77
C LYS A 200 0.62 0.62 15.02
N ILE A 201 -0.70 0.76 15.20
CA ILE A 201 -1.30 1.33 16.42
C ILE A 201 -1.14 0.39 17.62
N GLU A 202 -1.28 -0.92 17.43
CA GLU A 202 -1.04 -1.89 18.50
C GLU A 202 0.42 -1.84 18.95
N MET A 203 1.37 -1.87 18.01
CA MET A 203 2.81 -1.76 18.31
C MET A 203 3.13 -0.48 19.09
N SER A 204 2.53 0.66 18.73
CA SER A 204 2.78 1.93 19.42
C SER A 204 2.34 1.93 20.88
N LYS A 205 1.43 1.03 21.28
CA LYS A 205 0.98 0.84 22.66
C LYS A 205 1.93 -0.01 23.50
N HIS A 206 2.90 -0.69 22.89
CA HIS A 206 3.89 -1.54 23.57
C HIS A 206 5.25 -0.87 23.77
N GLY A 207 5.42 0.37 23.32
CA GLY A 207 6.67 1.13 23.44
C GLY A 207 7.56 1.01 22.21
N ALA A 208 8.80 1.47 22.30
CA ALA A 208 9.72 1.59 21.17
C ALA A 208 10.52 0.31 20.86
N HIS A 209 10.32 -0.77 21.62
CA HIS A 209 11.07 -2.01 21.44
C HIS A 209 10.36 -2.93 20.44
N ASP A 210 11.09 -3.36 19.40
CA ASP A 210 10.64 -4.25 18.32
C ASP A 210 10.41 -5.72 18.75
N GLU A 211 10.33 -5.99 20.05
CA GLU A 211 10.27 -7.34 20.63
C GLU A 211 8.91 -8.01 20.41
N LEU A 212 7.85 -7.23 20.24
CA LEU A 212 6.49 -7.73 20.07
C LEU A 212 6.03 -7.54 18.63
N GLN A 213 5.56 -8.63 18.04
CA GLN A 213 4.96 -8.65 16.70
C GLN A 213 3.59 -9.30 16.77
N VAL A 214 2.63 -8.71 16.06
CA VAL A 214 1.36 -9.37 15.79
C VAL A 214 1.65 -10.52 14.84
N LEU A 215 1.11 -11.71 15.14
CA LEU A 215 1.21 -12.87 14.26
C LEU A 215 0.50 -12.61 12.92
N GLY A 216 0.73 -13.49 11.94
CA GLY A 216 0.20 -13.35 10.59
C GLY A 216 -1.34 -13.33 10.52
N SER A 217 -1.86 -13.11 9.31
CA SER A 217 -3.30 -13.11 9.02
C SER A 217 -3.98 -14.44 9.32
N ASP A 218 -3.21 -15.54 9.40
CA ASP A 218 -3.72 -16.88 9.70
C ASP A 218 -4.05 -17.06 11.18
N ASP A 219 -3.36 -16.33 12.07
CA ASP A 219 -3.52 -16.45 13.53
C ASP A 219 -4.33 -15.31 14.14
N VAL A 220 -4.18 -14.10 13.59
CA VAL A 220 -4.85 -12.88 14.04
C VAL A 220 -5.62 -12.31 12.88
N HIS A 221 -6.86 -11.90 13.07
CA HIS A 221 -7.71 -11.35 12.03
C HIS A 221 -8.17 -9.93 12.37
N VAL A 222 -8.63 -9.20 11.35
CA VAL A 222 -9.37 -7.95 11.56
C VAL A 222 -10.81 -8.31 11.91
N GLU A 223 -11.19 -8.07 13.15
CA GLU A 223 -12.51 -8.34 13.70
C GLU A 223 -13.39 -7.08 13.64
N HIS A 224 -14.65 -7.29 13.25
CA HIS A 224 -15.67 -6.24 13.26
C HIS A 224 -16.44 -6.29 14.58
N ILE A 225 -16.27 -5.27 15.42
CA ILE A 225 -16.89 -5.24 16.76
C ILE A 225 -18.42 -5.26 16.62
N MET A 226 -18.97 -4.29 15.89
CA MET A 226 -20.29 -4.40 15.29
C MET A 226 -20.18 -5.23 14.00
N PRO A 227 -20.86 -6.37 13.89
CA PRO A 227 -20.66 -7.31 12.79
C PRO A 227 -21.13 -6.74 11.45
N GLN A 228 -20.58 -7.31 10.36
CA GLN A 228 -21.03 -6.99 9.01
C GLN A 228 -22.49 -7.39 8.76
N LYS A 229 -22.97 -8.47 9.38
CA LYS A 229 -24.36 -8.90 9.33
C LYS A 229 -25.02 -8.68 10.69
N ILE A 230 -25.79 -7.60 10.81
CA ILE A 230 -26.55 -7.29 12.03
C ILE A 230 -27.91 -7.99 12.09
N LYS A 231 -28.42 -8.49 10.96
CA LYS A 231 -29.66 -9.27 10.90
C LYS A 231 -29.33 -10.76 10.74
N THR A 232 -29.24 -11.50 11.84
CA THR A 232 -29.13 -12.97 11.80
C THR A 232 -30.11 -13.62 12.77
N LYS A 233 -30.86 -14.64 12.30
CA LYS A 233 -31.85 -15.35 13.14
C LYS A 233 -31.21 -15.97 14.37
N LYS A 234 -30.07 -16.66 14.18
CA LYS A 234 -29.34 -17.34 15.25
C LYS A 234 -28.89 -16.41 16.39
N ALA A 235 -28.34 -15.23 16.10
CA ALA A 235 -27.91 -14.29 17.14
C ALA A 235 -29.11 -13.72 17.93
N LYS A 236 -30.22 -13.47 17.22
CA LYS A 236 -31.46 -12.96 17.82
C LYS A 236 -32.06 -13.94 18.82
N ASP A 237 -32.07 -15.23 18.49
CA ASP A 237 -32.71 -16.27 19.31
C ASP A 237 -31.89 -16.62 20.57
N GLU A 238 -30.56 -16.54 20.52
CA GLU A 238 -29.69 -16.97 21.63
C GLU A 238 -29.19 -15.81 22.54
N PHE A 239 -28.98 -14.60 21.98
CA PHE A 239 -28.24 -13.54 22.70
C PHE A 239 -28.79 -12.11 22.51
N GLY A 240 -29.75 -11.90 21.61
CA GLY A 240 -30.34 -10.60 21.28
C GLY A 240 -29.92 -10.05 19.92
N ASP A 241 -30.69 -9.08 19.40
CA ASP A 241 -30.52 -8.51 18.07
C ASP A 241 -29.67 -7.23 18.09
N TRP A 242 -28.69 -7.11 17.17
CA TRP A 242 -27.92 -5.89 16.97
C TRP A 242 -28.80 -4.72 16.53
N VAL A 243 -29.89 -4.96 15.78
CA VAL A 243 -30.83 -3.90 15.36
C VAL A 243 -31.47 -3.26 16.59
N SER A 244 -32.03 -4.07 17.50
CA SER A 244 -32.62 -3.59 18.76
C SER A 244 -31.57 -2.97 19.68
N TYR A 245 -30.37 -3.56 19.73
CA TYR A 245 -29.27 -3.00 20.53
C TYR A 245 -28.89 -1.61 20.01
N LEU A 246 -28.58 -1.45 18.73
CA LEU A 246 -28.12 -0.18 18.15
C LEU A 246 -29.20 0.91 18.19
N GLY A 247 -30.47 0.53 18.25
CA GLY A 247 -31.60 1.44 18.41
C GLY A 247 -32.24 1.84 17.09
N THR A 248 -32.97 2.97 17.10
CA THR A 248 -33.67 3.50 15.93
C THR A 248 -32.68 3.87 14.82
N ASN A 249 -33.09 3.70 13.55
CA ASN A 249 -32.26 3.95 12.36
C ASN A 249 -30.98 3.11 12.26
N SER A 250 -30.84 2.03 13.04
CA SER A 250 -29.66 1.18 13.02
C SER A 250 -29.36 0.59 11.64
N GLU A 251 -30.40 0.23 10.88
CA GLU A 251 -30.23 -0.34 9.54
C GLU A 251 -29.69 0.68 8.52
N SER A 252 -30.21 1.91 8.53
CA SER A 252 -29.76 2.95 7.62
C SER A 252 -28.40 3.52 8.01
N ALA A 253 -28.05 3.49 9.30
CA ALA A 253 -26.75 3.91 9.79
C ALA A 253 -25.67 2.84 9.62
N HIS A 254 -25.99 1.54 9.71
CA HIS A 254 -25.01 0.45 9.75
C HIS A 254 -23.97 0.51 8.62
N SER A 255 -24.40 0.69 7.37
CA SER A 255 -23.51 0.77 6.21
C SER A 255 -22.49 1.90 6.30
N ARG A 256 -22.82 3.00 7.00
CA ARG A 256 -21.91 4.14 7.21
C ARG A 256 -20.84 3.86 8.26
N TYR A 257 -21.03 2.88 9.13
CA TYR A 257 -20.19 2.64 10.31
C TYR A 257 -19.44 1.32 10.30
N VAL A 258 -19.97 0.30 9.62
CA VAL A 258 -19.47 -1.08 9.67
C VAL A 258 -17.98 -1.19 9.29
N ASP A 259 -17.55 -0.46 8.28
CA ASP A 259 -16.17 -0.53 7.78
C ASP A 259 -15.27 0.60 8.32
N ARG A 260 -15.75 1.39 9.30
CA ARG A 260 -14.93 2.47 9.88
C ARG A 260 -13.85 1.89 10.78
N ILE A 261 -12.68 2.52 10.80
CA ILE A 261 -11.55 2.06 11.63
C ILE A 261 -11.91 1.92 13.12
N GLY A 262 -12.78 2.80 13.64
CA GLY A 262 -13.28 2.72 15.01
C GLY A 262 -14.11 1.47 15.31
N ASN A 263 -14.64 0.77 14.30
CA ASN A 263 -15.35 -0.50 14.43
C ASN A 263 -14.43 -1.74 14.30
N LEU A 264 -13.17 -1.55 13.89
CA LEU A 264 -12.24 -2.65 13.60
C LEU A 264 -11.25 -2.86 14.74
N THR A 265 -10.91 -4.10 15.03
CA THR A 265 -9.85 -4.45 15.98
C THR A 265 -9.08 -5.68 15.52
N LEU A 266 -7.93 -5.97 16.13
CA LEU A 266 -7.20 -7.20 15.90
C LEU A 266 -7.62 -8.27 16.92
N PHE A 267 -7.94 -9.47 16.46
CA PHE A 267 -8.38 -10.54 17.34
C PHE A 267 -7.88 -11.91 16.90
N ALA A 268 -7.47 -12.73 17.86
CA ALA A 268 -6.92 -14.05 17.59
C ALA A 268 -8.02 -15.02 17.13
N GLY A 269 -7.77 -15.76 16.05
CA GLY A 269 -8.68 -16.74 15.45
C GLY A 269 -9.26 -17.75 16.46
N PRO A 270 -8.43 -18.37 17.34
CA PRO A 270 -8.92 -19.32 18.35
C PRO A 270 -9.94 -18.75 19.33
N LEU A 271 -9.90 -17.43 19.59
CA LEU A 271 -10.83 -16.74 20.48
C LEU A 271 -12.11 -16.28 19.74
N ASN A 272 -12.14 -16.38 18.41
CA ASN A 272 -13.20 -15.81 17.56
C ASN A 272 -14.53 -16.61 17.62
N ILE A 273 -14.50 -17.88 18.02
CA ILE A 273 -15.71 -18.71 18.15
C ILE A 273 -16.73 -18.07 19.11
N GLY A 274 -16.27 -17.41 20.19
CA GLY A 274 -17.13 -16.73 21.16
C GLY A 274 -17.61 -15.33 20.73
N ALA A 275 -16.88 -14.66 19.84
CA ALA A 275 -17.19 -13.29 19.41
C ALA A 275 -18.25 -13.28 18.30
N SER A 276 -18.00 -13.95 17.17
CA SER A 276 -18.93 -14.14 16.04
C SER A 276 -19.84 -12.92 15.75
N ASN A 277 -21.11 -13.13 15.41
CA ASN A 277 -22.12 -12.07 15.24
C ASN A 277 -22.85 -11.73 16.54
N ASN A 278 -22.31 -12.13 17.69
CA ASN A 278 -22.97 -11.94 18.98
C ASN A 278 -22.99 -10.46 19.39
N PRO A 279 -23.94 -10.02 20.23
CA PRO A 279 -23.95 -8.68 20.78
C PRO A 279 -22.68 -8.37 21.57
N PHE A 280 -22.34 -7.07 21.67
CA PHE A 280 -21.11 -6.60 22.30
C PHE A 280 -20.87 -7.19 23.71
N GLY A 281 -21.91 -7.40 24.52
CA GLY A 281 -21.78 -7.99 25.86
C GLY A 281 -21.15 -9.40 25.85
N ARG A 282 -21.46 -10.23 24.84
CA ARG A 282 -20.85 -11.56 24.67
C ARG A 282 -19.43 -11.45 24.12
N LYS A 283 -19.22 -10.62 23.09
CA LYS A 283 -17.89 -10.36 22.52
C LYS A 283 -16.91 -9.87 23.58
N LYS A 284 -17.36 -8.98 24.46
CA LYS A 284 -16.60 -8.43 25.57
C LYS A 284 -16.02 -9.49 26.50
N SER A 285 -16.72 -10.62 26.70
CA SER A 285 -16.17 -11.74 27.47
C SER A 285 -14.98 -12.39 26.77
N ALA A 286 -15.07 -12.63 25.45
CA ALA A 286 -13.95 -13.17 24.68
C ALA A 286 -12.79 -12.16 24.52
N TYR A 287 -13.10 -10.87 24.46
CA TYR A 287 -12.08 -9.81 24.37
C TYR A 287 -11.20 -9.72 25.63
N LYS A 288 -11.70 -10.15 26.80
CA LYS A 288 -10.91 -10.20 28.04
C LYS A 288 -9.74 -11.14 27.97
N ASP A 289 -9.81 -12.17 27.12
CA ASP A 289 -8.76 -13.17 26.98
C ASP A 289 -7.71 -12.77 25.92
N SER A 290 -7.87 -11.62 25.26
CA SER A 290 -6.95 -11.15 24.22
C SER A 290 -5.68 -10.53 24.79
N ALA A 291 -4.50 -10.88 24.27
CA ALA A 291 -3.26 -10.17 24.60
C ALA A 291 -3.12 -8.81 23.90
N ILE A 292 -3.99 -8.50 22.93
CA ILE A 292 -3.92 -7.30 22.09
C ILE A 292 -4.53 -6.11 22.84
N LYS A 293 -3.72 -5.07 23.07
CA LYS A 293 -4.11 -3.87 23.85
C LYS A 293 -5.28 -3.12 23.21
N LEU A 294 -5.29 -2.98 21.87
CA LEU A 294 -6.41 -2.39 21.13
C LEU A 294 -7.75 -3.07 21.42
N THR A 295 -7.73 -4.40 21.58
CA THR A 295 -8.93 -5.19 21.90
C THR A 295 -9.27 -5.14 23.38
N GLN A 296 -8.27 -5.13 24.26
CA GLN A 296 -8.48 -4.95 25.70
C GLN A 296 -9.08 -3.59 26.06
N ASP A 297 -8.77 -2.53 25.31
CA ASP A 297 -9.39 -1.22 25.49
C ASP A 297 -10.91 -1.26 25.31
N LEU A 298 -11.44 -2.19 24.49
CA LEU A 298 -12.89 -2.38 24.31
C LEU A 298 -13.57 -2.92 25.57
N VAL A 299 -12.88 -3.71 26.38
CA VAL A 299 -13.42 -4.29 27.62
C VAL A 299 -13.79 -3.20 28.63
N LYS A 300 -13.19 -2.01 28.54
CA LYS A 300 -13.50 -0.88 29.42
C LYS A 300 -14.85 -0.23 29.10
N LEU A 301 -15.38 -0.43 27.89
CA LEU A 301 -16.64 0.17 27.45
C LEU A 301 -17.85 -0.58 28.02
N SER A 302 -18.85 0.16 28.52
CA SER A 302 -20.11 -0.42 29.01
C SER A 302 -21.02 -0.86 27.86
N ASN A 303 -20.95 -0.17 26.71
CA ASN A 303 -21.69 -0.47 25.50
C ASN A 303 -20.86 -0.11 24.26
N PHE A 304 -21.30 -0.56 23.08
CA PHE A 304 -20.64 -0.25 21.80
C PHE A 304 -21.68 0.10 20.73
N LYS A 305 -21.97 1.40 20.59
CA LYS A 305 -22.91 1.99 19.63
C LYS A 305 -22.16 2.83 18.58
N PHE A 306 -22.89 3.45 17.66
CA PHE A 306 -22.33 4.34 16.64
C PHE A 306 -21.47 5.47 17.23
N SER A 307 -21.88 6.07 18.35
CA SER A 307 -21.09 7.11 19.04
C SER A 307 -19.74 6.59 19.55
N ASN A 308 -19.62 5.32 19.93
CA ASN A 308 -18.34 4.72 20.31
C ASN A 308 -17.44 4.52 19.09
N ILE A 309 -18.02 4.16 17.93
CA ILE A 309 -17.27 4.04 16.67
C ILE A 309 -16.72 5.41 16.27
N ASP A 310 -17.52 6.48 16.38
CA ASP A 310 -17.07 7.86 16.12
C ASP A 310 -15.93 8.27 17.07
N ALA A 311 -16.13 8.09 18.38
CA ALA A 311 -15.13 8.46 19.38
C ALA A 311 -13.82 7.68 19.21
N ARG A 312 -13.91 6.37 18.94
CA ARG A 312 -12.75 5.51 18.70
C ARG A 312 -12.05 5.88 17.40
N SER A 313 -12.79 6.16 16.32
CA SER A 313 -12.19 6.59 15.05
C SER A 313 -11.40 7.90 15.20
N LYS A 314 -11.94 8.87 15.94
CA LYS A 314 -11.21 10.11 16.29
C LYS A 314 -9.96 9.83 17.11
N SER A 315 -10.06 9.01 18.16
CA SER A 315 -8.88 8.67 18.97
C SER A 315 -7.80 7.93 18.17
N LEU A 316 -8.17 7.05 17.24
CA LEU A 316 -7.22 6.34 16.39
C LEU A 316 -6.60 7.27 15.34
N SER A 317 -7.32 8.28 14.84
CA SER A 317 -6.76 9.23 13.89
C SER A 317 -5.73 10.17 14.51
N GLU A 318 -5.87 10.52 15.78
CA GLU A 318 -4.83 11.24 16.53
C GLU A 318 -3.52 10.44 16.60
N ILE A 319 -3.61 9.12 16.84
CA ILE A 319 -2.44 8.24 16.84
C ILE A 319 -1.88 8.11 15.41
N ALA A 320 -2.75 8.03 14.41
CA ALA A 320 -2.35 7.88 13.01
C ALA A 320 -1.43 9.01 12.53
N VAL A 321 -1.75 10.27 12.87
CA VAL A 321 -0.92 11.42 12.50
C VAL A 321 0.51 11.29 13.03
N LEU A 322 0.69 10.72 14.22
CA LEU A 322 2.00 10.52 14.84
C LEU A 322 2.76 9.34 14.22
N LEU A 323 2.05 8.28 13.81
CA LEU A 323 2.66 7.08 13.21
C LEU A 323 3.08 7.28 11.76
N TRP A 324 2.33 8.08 11.02
CA TRP A 324 2.58 8.40 9.63
C TRP A 324 2.77 9.90 9.47
N PRO A 325 3.90 10.46 9.97
CA PRO A 325 4.16 11.87 9.87
C PRO A 325 4.31 12.29 8.40
N ARG A 326 3.93 13.53 8.10
CA ARG A 326 4.31 14.16 6.84
C ARG A 326 5.85 14.28 6.81
N PRO A 327 6.52 13.84 5.72
CA PRO A 327 7.96 14.01 5.54
C PRO A 327 8.40 15.45 5.75
#